data_AF-A0A1E4SSK3-F1
#
_entry.id   AF-A0A1E4SSK3-F1
#
_cell.length_a   1.000
_cell.length_b   1.000
_cell.length_c   1.000
_cell.angle_alpha   90.00
_cell.angle_beta   90.00
_cell.angle_gamma   90.00
#
_symmetry.space_group_name_H-M   'P 1'
#
loop_
_entity.id
_entity.type
_entity.pdbx_description
1 polymer ?
#
loop_
_entity_poly.entity_id
_entity_poly.type
_entity_poly.pdbx_seq_one_letter_code
_entity_poly.pdbx_strand_id
1 'polypeptide(L)' 'LNQTIFNDVRTLLNAGKVPDRFWPDAALFSCYLRNFIYKPSIKNSPAGFINFKPITTKNIHTFGEKCI' A
#
# COMPACT_ATOMS: atom_id res chain seq x y z
N LEU A 1 8.36 17.00 1.27
CA LEU A 1 7.16 16.17 1.55
C LEU A 1 6.90 15.26 0.36
N ASN A 2 6.63 13.96 0.54
CA ASN A 2 6.42 13.04 -0.60
C ASN A 2 4.96 13.08 -1.08
N GLN A 3 4.69 13.88 -2.13
CA GLN A 3 3.34 14.13 -2.65
C GLN A 3 2.59 12.84 -3.04
N THR A 4 3.33 11.85 -3.54
CA THR A 4 2.76 10.56 -3.96
C THR A 4 2.13 9.81 -2.79
N ILE A 5 2.85 9.72 -1.67
CA ILE A 5 2.33 9.06 -0.46
C ILE A 5 1.14 9.83 0.09
N PHE A 6 1.18 11.17 0.09
CA PHE A 6 0.04 11.99 0.54
C PHE A 6 -1.23 11.74 -0.27
N ASN A 7 -1.13 11.62 -1.59
CA ASN A 7 -2.28 11.33 -2.45
C ASN A 7 -2.82 9.92 -2.21
N ASP A 8 -1.94 8.93 -2.00
CA ASP A 8 -2.35 7.58 -1.65
C ASP A 8 -3.06 7.53 -0.31
N VAL A 9 -2.52 8.21 0.72
CA VAL A 9 -3.12 8.28 2.06
C VAL A 9 -4.55 8.81 1.97
N ARG A 10 -4.77 9.94 1.29
CA ARG A 10 -6.13 10.48 1.09
C ARG A 10 -7.04 9.49 0.38
N THR A 11 -6.52 8.79 -0.62
CA THR A 11 -7.29 7.80 -1.38
C THR A 11 -7.67 6.61 -0.51
N LEU A 12 -6.73 6.08 0.28
CA LEU A 12 -6.93 4.95 1.18
C LEU A 12 -7.93 5.27 2.28
N LEU A 13 -7.80 6.43 2.93
CA LEU A 13 -8.74 6.86 3.98
C LEU A 13 -10.17 7.01 3.43
N ASN A 14 -10.31 7.66 2.26
CA ASN A 14 -11.60 7.86 1.62
C ASN A 14 -12.23 6.53 1.14
N ALA A 15 -11.43 5.66 0.51
CA ALA A 15 -11.90 4.36 0.02
C ALA A 15 -12.28 3.41 1.16
N GLY A 16 -11.48 3.37 2.22
CA GLY A 16 -11.75 2.58 3.42
C GLY A 16 -12.84 3.17 4.32
N LYS A 17 -13.28 4.41 4.05
CA LYS A 17 -14.24 5.17 4.88
C LYS A 17 -13.82 5.22 6.36
N VAL A 18 -12.51 5.36 6.61
CA VAL A 18 -11.95 5.45 7.95
C VAL A 18 -11.57 6.88 8.30
N PRO A 19 -11.66 7.29 9.59
CA PRO A 19 -11.27 8.63 10.02
C PRO A 19 -9.81 9.00 9.72
N ASP A 20 -9.53 10.29 9.53
CA ASP A 20 -8.19 10.81 9.21
C ASP A 20 -7.12 10.46 10.25
N ARG A 21 -7.50 10.15 11.49
CA ARG A 21 -6.55 9.69 12.53
C ARG A 21 -5.77 8.43 12.13
N PHE A 22 -6.28 7.64 11.17
CA PHE A 22 -5.62 6.45 10.61
C PHE A 22 -4.64 6.78 9.48
N TRP A 23 -4.30 8.07 9.25
CA TRP A 23 -3.30 8.46 8.25
C TRP A 23 -1.93 7.78 8.41
N PRO A 24 -1.41 7.45 9.62
CA PRO A 24 -0.14 6.75 9.73
C PRO A 24 -0.21 5.33 9.16
N ASP A 25 -1.29 4.60 9.45
CA ASP A 25 -1.54 3.27 8.91
C ASP A 25 -1.72 3.30 7.41
N ALA A 26 -2.46 4.29 6.89
CA ALA A 26 -2.62 4.49 5.45
C ALA A 26 -1.27 4.78 4.76
N ALA A 27 -0.38 5.54 5.41
CA ALA A 27 0.94 5.85 4.86
C ALA A 27 1.83 4.60 4.83
N LEU A 28 1.84 3.81 5.91
CA LEU A 28 2.55 2.53 5.96
C LEU A 28 2.03 1.55 4.91
N PHE A 29 0.70 1.46 4.77
CA PHE A 29 0.06 0.61 3.78
C PHE A 29 0.41 1.03 2.34
N SER A 30 0.39 2.34 2.05
CA SER A 30 0.84 2.88 0.76
C SER A 30 2.29 2.48 0.45
N CYS A 31 3.20 2.66 1.42
CA CYS A 31 4.60 2.26 1.27
C CYS A 31 4.75 0.75 1.03
N TYR A 32 4.01 -0.06 1.77
CA TYR A 32 4.00 -1.52 1.61
C TYR A 32 3.55 -1.91 0.20
N LEU A 33 2.41 -1.40 -0.28
CA LEU A 33 1.93 -1.68 -1.63
C LEU A 33 2.96 -1.27 -2.69
N ARG A 34 3.49 -0.05 -2.61
CA ARG A 34 4.42 0.47 -3.63
C ARG A 34 5.71 -0.34 -3.73
N ASN A 35 6.20 -0.85 -2.60
CA ASN A 35 7.46 -1.57 -2.52
C ASN A 35 7.31 -3.06 -2.79
N PHE A 36 6.19 -3.68 -2.42
CA PHE A 36 6.03 -5.13 -2.49
C PHE A 36 5.18 -5.60 -3.68
N ILE A 37 4.30 -4.76 -4.24
CA ILE A 37 3.48 -5.17 -5.40
C ILE A 37 4.39 -5.47 -6.60
N TYR A 38 4.15 -6.64 -7.19
CA TYR A 38 4.75 -7.01 -8.47
C TYR A 38 4.34 -6.04 -9.58
N LYS A 39 5.34 -5.47 -10.24
CA LYS A 39 5.16 -4.57 -11.38
C LYS A 39 5.65 -5.26 -12.65
N PRO A 40 4.76 -5.53 -13.63
CA PRO A 40 5.15 -6.18 -14.89
C PRO A 40 6.26 -5.43 -15.64
N SER A 41 6.31 -4.10 -15.52
CA SER A 41 7.31 -3.24 -16.18
C SER A 41 8.75 -3.54 -15.75
N ILE A 42 8.97 -3.89 -14.49
CA ILE A 42 10.29 -4.24 -13.94
C ILE A 42 10.44 -5.75 -13.74
N LYS A 43 9.44 -6.54 -14.17
CA LYS A 43 9.32 -7.98 -13.96
C LYS A 43 9.58 -8.44 -12.52
N ASN A 44 9.38 -7.55 -11.54
CA ASN A 44 9.66 -7.76 -10.12
C ASN A 44 8.88 -6.75 -9.26
N SER A 45 9.11 -6.71 -7.95
CA SER A 45 8.77 -5.56 -7.09
C SER A 45 10.04 -4.80 -6.69
N PRO A 46 9.94 -3.53 -6.27
CA PRO A 46 11.09 -2.80 -5.73
C PRO A 46 11.80 -3.54 -4.59
N ALA A 47 11.05 -4.13 -3.65
CA ALA A 47 11.59 -4.95 -2.57
C ALA A 47 12.19 -6.27 -3.08
N GLY A 48 11.74 -6.77 -4.22
CA GLY A 48 12.31 -7.95 -4.89
C GLY A 48 13.75 -7.79 -5.34
N PHE A 49 14.22 -6.56 -5.60
CA PHE A 49 15.64 -6.30 -5.91
C PHE A 49 16.56 -6.43 -4.69
N ILE A 50 16.01 -6.41 -3.48
CA ILE A 50 16.72 -6.65 -2.23
C ILE A 50 16.33 -8.00 -1.61
N ASN A 51 15.93 -8.96 -2.45
CA ASN A 51 15.59 -10.35 -2.10
C ASN A 51 14.32 -10.55 -1.24
N PHE A 52 13.43 -9.56 -1.12
CA PHE A 52 12.11 -9.81 -0.55
C PHE A 52 11.16 -10.44 -1.57
N LYS A 53 10.23 -11.27 -1.12
CA LYS A 53 9.23 -11.89 -2.00
C LYS A 53 8.19 -10.84 -2.43
N PRO A 54 7.96 -10.63 -3.74
CA PRO A 54 6.86 -9.79 -4.22
C PRO A 54 5.50 -10.33 -3.78
N ILE A 55 4.56 -9.43 -3.53
CA ILE A 55 3.16 -9.78 -3.26
C ILE A 55 2.32 -9.61 -4.53
N THR A 56 1.33 -10.49 -4.66
CA THR A 56 0.33 -10.45 -5.73
C THR A 56 -0.96 -9.87 -5.17
N THR A 57 -1.72 -9.15 -6.00
CA THR A 57 -2.99 -8.51 -5.63
C THR A 57 -4.06 -9.45 -5.08
N LYS A 58 -3.92 -10.76 -5.29
CA LYS A 58 -4.86 -11.79 -4.79
C LYS A 58 -4.86 -11.93 -3.26
N ASN A 59 -3.76 -11.59 -2.60
CA ASN A 59 -3.57 -11.82 -1.16
C ASN A 59 -3.46 -10.50 -0.38
N ILE A 60 -3.95 -9.39 -0.94
CA ILE A 60 -3.88 -8.08 -0.31
C ILE A 60 -5.22 -7.78 0.35
N HIS A 61 -5.17 -7.54 1.66
CA HIS A 61 -6.30 -7.10 2.46
C HIS A 61 -6.78 -5.70 2.05
N THR A 62 -8.07 -5.42 2.19
CA THR A 62 -8.58 -4.09 1.86
C THR A 62 -8.31 -3.14 3.02
N PHE A 63 -7.73 -1.97 2.74
CA PHE A 63 -7.50 -0.98 3.78
C PHE A 63 -8.84 -0.51 4.38
N GLY A 64 -8.96 -0.54 5.71
CA GLY A 64 -10.19 -0.20 6.42
C GLY A 64 -11.19 -1.35 6.54
N GLU A 65 -10.81 -2.58 6.16
CA GLU A 65 -11.65 -3.75 6.48
C GLU A 65 -11.81 -3.94 7.99
N LYS A 66 -12.94 -4.53 8.39
CA LYS A 66 -13.15 -4.87 9.79
C LYS A 66 -12.16 -5.95 10.20
N CYS A 67 -11.54 -5.80 11.36
CA CYS A 67 -10.82 -6.90 11.99
C CYS A 67 -11.83 -8.02 12.28
N ILE A 68 -11.66 -9.18 11.65
CA ILE A 68 -12.45 -10.38 11.90
C ILE A 68 -11.74 -11.20 12.97
#